data_AF-A0A151ETP5-F1
#
_entry.id   AF-A0A151ETP5-F1
#
_cell.length_a   1.000
_cell.length_b   1.000
_cell.length_c   1.000
_cell.angle_alpha   90.00
_cell.angle_beta   90.00
_cell.angle_gamma   90.00
#
_symmetry.space_group_name_H-M   'P 1'
#
loop_
_entity.id
_entity.type
_entity.pdbx_description
1 polymer ?
#
loop_
_entity_poly.entity_id
_entity_poly.type
_entity_poly.pdbx_seq_one_letter_code
_entity_poly.pdbx_strand_id
1 'polypeptide(L)'
;MKTIMVVDDETSVLDEVKSCLEKEDYKVVAVDNNRKAFELIEKDNEDYYSLILIDTSLPESKVPAFFSMKPSIKKNIDTSNQENFLQKPFTKQQLIDFIKKKIE
;
A
#
# COMPACT_ATOMS: atom_id res chain seq x y z
N MET A 1 6.62 -15.90 -0.51
CA MET A 1 6.33 -14.85 0.48
C MET A 1 6.47 -13.51 -0.21
N LYS A 2 5.42 -12.69 -0.21
CA LYS A 2 5.38 -11.41 -0.95
C LYS A 2 5.60 -10.25 0.03
N THR A 3 6.35 -9.24 -0.40
CA THR A 3 6.67 -8.06 0.42
C THR A 3 5.77 -6.90 0.02
N ILE A 4 5.11 -6.29 1.01
CA ILE A 4 4.22 -5.14 0.84
C ILE A 4 4.84 -3.97 1.58
N MET A 5 5.00 -2.83 0.89
CA MET A 5 5.33 -1.57 1.55
C MET A 5 4.05 -0.83 1.90
N VAL A 6 3.99 -0.22 3.08
CA VAL A 6 2.86 0.61 3.52
C VAL A 6 3.43 1.95 3.99
N VAL A 7 2.91 3.02 3.43
CA VAL A 7 3.34 4.40 3.71
C VAL A 7 2.16 5.17 4.27
N ASP A 8 2.26 5.61 5.51
CA ASP A 8 1.20 6.33 6.22
C ASP A 8 1.85 7.15 7.34
N ASP A 9 1.42 8.40 7.56
CA ASP A 9 1.94 9.22 8.65
C ASP A 9 1.32 8.83 10.01
N GLU A 10 0.19 8.12 10.00
CA GLU A 10 -0.45 7.56 11.18
C GLU A 10 0.19 6.23 11.59
N THR A 11 1.09 6.26 12.57
CA THR A 11 1.79 5.05 13.06
C THR A 11 0.85 3.97 13.60
N SER A 12 -0.31 4.34 14.16
CA SER A 12 -1.33 3.39 14.59
C SER A 12 -1.92 2.58 13.43
N VAL A 13 -2.11 3.21 12.27
CA VAL A 13 -2.58 2.52 11.05
C VAL A 13 -1.49 1.58 10.54
N LEU A 14 -0.23 2.02 10.54
CA LEU A 14 0.91 1.18 10.16
C LEU A 14 0.99 -0.10 11.00
N ASP A 15 0.87 0.02 12.33
CA ASP A 15 0.93 -1.12 13.24
C ASP A 15 -0.23 -2.09 13.04
N GLU A 16 -1.45 -1.57 12.81
CA GLU A 16 -2.62 -2.40 12.53
C GLU A 16 -2.50 -3.15 11.20
N VAL A 17 -2.14 -2.43 10.12
CA VAL A 17 -1.95 -3.01 8.78
C VAL A 17 -0.84 -4.07 8.83
N LYS A 18 0.28 -3.76 9.49
CA LYS A 18 1.39 -4.70 9.67
C LYS A 18 0.94 -5.97 10.39
N SER A 19 0.32 -5.83 11.56
CA SER A 19 -0.17 -6.95 12.36
C SER A 19 -1.20 -7.81 11.60
N CYS A 20 -2.02 -7.18 10.76
CA CYS A 20 -3.01 -7.87 9.93
C CYS A 20 -2.35 -8.69 8.81
N LEU A 21 -1.44 -8.09 8.05
CA LEU A 21 -0.85 -8.72 6.87
C LEU A 21 0.24 -9.75 7.21
N GLU A 22 0.99 -9.55 8.29
CA GLU A 22 1.98 -10.53 8.77
C GLU A 22 1.31 -11.85 9.20
N LYS A 23 0.04 -11.82 9.64
CA LYS A 23 -0.75 -13.02 9.95
C LYS A 23 -1.19 -13.79 8.70
N GLU A 24 -1.18 -13.14 7.54
CA GLU A 24 -1.56 -13.71 6.24
C GLU A 24 -0.32 -14.07 5.39
N ASP A 25 0.83 -14.33 6.04
CA ASP A 25 2.11 -14.69 5.40
C ASP A 25 2.69 -13.65 4.43
N TYR A 26 2.37 -12.36 4.64
CA TYR A 26 3.02 -11.25 3.95
C TYR A 26 4.15 -10.66 4.79
N LYS A 27 5.23 -10.22 4.13
CA LYS A 27 6.23 -9.33 4.73
C LYS A 27 5.77 -7.90 4.59
N VAL A 28 5.81 -7.12 5.66
CA VAL A 28 5.36 -5.72 5.64
C VAL A 28 6.52 -4.78 5.98
N VAL A 29 6.75 -3.82 5.10
CA VAL A 29 7.67 -2.69 5.33
C VAL A 29 6.82 -1.45 5.57
N ALA A 30 6.66 -1.08 6.85
CA ALA A 30 5.92 0.10 7.26
C ALA A 30 6.84 1.33 7.27
N VAL A 31 6.40 2.43 6.67
CA VAL A 31 7.16 3.66 6.51
C VAL A 31 6.29 4.86 6.90
N ASP A 32 6.79 5.70 7.78
CA ASP A 32 6.07 6.87 8.33
C ASP A 32 6.12 8.13 7.44
N ASN A 33 6.81 8.06 6.30
CA ASN A 33 7.03 9.21 5.43
C ASN A 33 7.35 8.79 4.00
N ASN A 34 6.70 9.46 3.04
CA ASN A 34 6.93 9.34 1.60
C ASN A 34 8.40 9.41 1.21
N ARG A 35 9.20 10.30 1.82
CA ARG A 35 10.63 10.44 1.46
C ARG A 35 11.42 9.15 1.73
N LYS A 36 11.24 8.55 2.90
CA LYS A 36 11.90 7.28 3.23
C LYS A 36 11.41 6.16 2.31
N ALA A 37 10.13 6.18 1.93
CA ALA A 37 9.57 5.19 1.02
C ALA A 37 10.23 5.26 -0.36
N PHE A 38 10.39 6.46 -0.93
CA PHE A 38 11.10 6.64 -2.20
C PHE A 38 12.56 6.23 -2.11
N GLU A 39 13.27 6.59 -1.04
CA GLU A 39 14.67 6.17 -0.82
C GLU A 39 14.81 4.64 -0.75
N LEU A 40 13.85 3.94 -0.12
CA LEU A 40 13.81 2.47 -0.10
C LEU A 40 13.50 1.89 -1.47
N ILE A 41 12.52 2.43 -2.20
CA ILE A 41 12.15 1.97 -3.54
C ILE A 41 13.30 2.16 -4.54
N GLU A 42 14.08 3.24 -4.43
CA GLU A 42 15.25 3.47 -5.29
C GLU A 42 16.44 2.56 -4.94
N LYS A 43 16.62 2.26 -3.65
CA LYS A 43 17.69 1.40 -3.16
C LYS A 43 17.42 -0.08 -3.42
N ASP A 44 16.17 -0.49 -3.26
CA ASP A 44 15.73 -1.86 -3.50
C ASP A 44 15.48 -2.06 -4.99
N ASN A 45 15.73 -3.27 -5.52
CA ASN A 45 15.43 -3.56 -6.92
C ASN A 45 13.92 -3.45 -7.18
N GLU A 46 13.52 -3.09 -8.41
CA GLU A 46 12.11 -2.90 -8.81
C GLU A 46 11.19 -4.10 -8.52
N ASP A 47 11.76 -5.30 -8.37
CA ASP A 47 11.03 -6.54 -8.10
C ASP A 47 10.96 -6.93 -6.61
N TYR A 48 11.53 -6.12 -5.71
CA TYR A 48 11.56 -6.44 -4.28
C TYR A 48 10.18 -6.33 -3.61
N TYR A 49 9.42 -5.30 -3.97
CA TYR A 49 8.08 -5.07 -3.44
C TYR A 49 7.03 -5.61 -4.41
N SER A 50 6.12 -6.44 -3.94
CA SER A 50 4.98 -6.94 -4.74
C SER A 50 3.86 -5.91 -4.85
N LEU A 51 3.71 -5.07 -3.81
CA LEU A 51 2.73 -3.99 -3.76
C LEU A 51 3.22 -2.88 -2.82
N ILE A 52 2.89 -1.64 -3.15
CA ILE A 52 3.10 -0.48 -2.29
C ILE A 52 1.72 0.14 -2.03
N LEU A 53 1.39 0.35 -0.76
CA LEU A 53 0.24 1.10 -0.29
C LEU A 53 0.70 2.47 0.18
N ILE A 54 0.10 3.53 -0.34
CA ILE A 54 0.43 4.92 0.00
C ILE A 54 -0.81 5.60 0.54
N ASP A 55 -0.72 6.18 1.72
CA ASP A 55 -1.79 7.00 2.28
C ASP A 55 -2.00 8.24 1.42
N THR A 56 -3.25 8.46 1.05
CA THR A 56 -3.67 9.57 0.19
C THR A 56 -5.17 9.82 0.41
N SER A 57 -5.80 10.53 -0.52
CA SER A 57 -7.24 10.66 -0.58
C SER A 57 -7.79 10.16 -1.90
N LEU A 58 -9.06 9.75 -1.90
CA LEU A 58 -9.79 9.45 -3.11
C LEU A 58 -9.75 10.64 -4.08
N PRO A 59 -9.72 10.37 -5.41
CA PRO A 59 -9.94 11.39 -6.40
C PRO A 59 -11.27 12.11 -6.11
N GLU A 60 -11.29 13.43 -6.26
CA GLU A 60 -12.50 14.28 -6.17
C GLU A 60 -13.11 14.51 -4.77
N SER A 61 -12.90 13.65 -3.78
CA SER A 61 -13.64 13.74 -2.50
C SER A 61 -12.82 14.02 -1.25
N LYS A 62 -11.48 14.12 -1.33
CA LYS A 62 -10.56 14.29 -0.17
C LYS A 62 -10.78 13.27 0.97
N VAL A 63 -11.50 12.19 0.70
CA VAL A 63 -11.72 11.13 1.68
C VAL A 63 -10.43 10.32 1.81
N PRO A 64 -9.90 10.11 3.03
CA PRO A 64 -8.67 9.36 3.23
C PRO A 64 -8.78 7.93 2.69
N ALA A 65 -7.73 7.47 2.00
CA ALA A 65 -7.69 6.17 1.35
C ALA A 65 -6.25 5.73 1.11
N PHE A 66 -6.01 4.42 1.12
CA PHE A 66 -4.77 3.88 0.58
C PHE A 66 -4.86 3.76 -0.94
N PHE A 67 -3.83 4.24 -1.63
CA PHE A 67 -3.61 3.95 -3.04
C PHE A 67 -2.62 2.81 -3.20
N SER A 68 -2.96 1.85 -4.05
CA SER A 68 -2.10 0.71 -4.37
C SER A 68 -1.35 0.93 -5.68
N MET A 69 -0.04 0.66 -5.66
CA MET A 69 0.79 0.66 -6.86
C MET A 69 1.74 -0.55 -6.90
N LYS A 70 2.04 -1.04 -8.10
CA LYS A 70 3.09 -2.03 -8.34
C LYS A 70 4.37 -1.31 -8.80
N PRO A 71 5.54 -1.54 -8.19
CA PRO A 71 6.78 -0.86 -8.55
C PRO A 71 7.21 -1.13 -10.00
N SER A 72 6.91 -2.30 -10.55
CA SER A 72 7.22 -2.66 -11.95
C SER A 72 6.46 -1.81 -13.00
N ILE A 73 5.43 -1.05 -12.60
CA ILE A 73 4.65 -0.19 -13.50
C ILE A 73 5.29 1.21 -13.52
N LYS A 74 6.46 1.33 -14.14
CA LYS A 74 7.09 2.64 -14.41
C LYS A 74 6.41 3.46 -15.52
N LYS A 75 5.24 3.06 -16.06
CA LYS A 75 4.73 3.67 -17.29
C LYS A 75 3.28 4.15 -17.36
N ASN A 76 2.37 3.81 -16.46
CA ASN A 76 1.04 4.45 -16.41
C ASN A 76 0.38 4.14 -15.06
N ILE A 77 0.59 5.01 -14.07
CA ILE A 77 -0.18 4.96 -12.82
C ILE A 77 -1.55 5.54 -13.16
N ASP A 78 -2.52 4.65 -13.44
CA ASP A 78 -3.90 5.07 -13.67
C ASP A 78 -4.55 5.44 -12.34
N THR A 79 -4.44 6.70 -11.96
CA THR A 79 -5.09 7.29 -10.79
C THR A 79 -6.60 7.52 -11.00
N SER A 80 -7.13 7.29 -12.20
CA SER A 80 -8.57 7.39 -12.47
C SER A 80 -9.33 6.10 -12.08
N ASN A 81 -8.61 4.99 -11.97
CA ASN A 81 -9.20 3.72 -11.57
C ASN A 81 -9.41 3.66 -10.05
N GLN A 82 -10.67 3.83 -9.63
CA GLN A 82 -11.09 3.76 -8.23
C GLN A 82 -10.79 2.39 -7.59
N GLU A 83 -10.64 1.31 -8.36
CA GLU A 83 -10.26 0.01 -7.79
C GLU A 83 -8.85 -0.02 -7.21
N ASN A 84 -8.00 0.97 -7.52
CA ASN A 84 -6.67 1.09 -6.94
C ASN A 84 -6.69 1.72 -5.54
N PHE A 85 -7.86 2.15 -5.06
CA PHE A 85 -8.01 2.79 -3.76
C PHE A 85 -8.76 1.90 -2.76
N LEU A 86 -8.30 1.93 -1.52
CA LEU A 86 -8.98 1.35 -0.36
C LEU A 86 -9.34 2.50 0.59
N GLN A 87 -10.61 2.88 0.61
CA GLN A 87 -11.11 3.97 1.44
C GLN A 87 -11.00 3.65 2.95
N LYS A 88 -10.59 4.65 3.74
CA LYS A 88 -10.62 4.61 5.21
C LYS A 88 -11.97 5.14 5.74
N PRO A 89 -12.47 4.63 6.89
CA PRO A 89 -11.98 3.47 7.62
C PRO A 89 -12.29 2.16 6.87
N PHE A 90 -11.43 1.16 7.03
CA PHE A 90 -11.60 -0.17 6.45
C PHE A 90 -11.50 -1.24 7.53
N THR A 91 -12.05 -2.41 7.25
CA THR A 91 -11.91 -3.60 8.08
C THR A 91 -10.70 -4.42 7.67
N LYS A 92 -10.24 -5.30 8.56
CA LYS A 92 -9.17 -6.27 8.28
C LYS A 92 -9.46 -7.13 7.05
N GLN A 93 -10.71 -7.58 6.88
CA GLN A 93 -11.11 -8.37 5.72
C GLN A 93 -11.01 -7.57 4.42
N GLN A 94 -11.47 -6.31 4.42
CA GLN A 94 -11.35 -5.43 3.25
C GLN A 94 -9.89 -5.20 2.85
N LEU A 95 -8.99 -5.01 3.81
CA LEU A 95 -7.56 -4.90 3.55
C LEU A 95 -7.00 -6.17 2.91
N ILE A 96 -7.30 -7.34 3.48
CA ILE A 96 -6.80 -8.63 2.98
C ILE A 96 -7.31 -8.90 1.56
N ASP A 97 -8.60 -8.72 1.32
CA ASP A 97 -9.22 -8.94 0.01
C ASP A 97 -8.65 -7.98 -1.05
N PHE A 98 -8.45 -6.71 -0.67
CA PHE A 98 -7.84 -5.71 -1.52
C PHE A 98 -6.41 -6.09 -1.92
N ILE A 99 -5.59 -6.51 -0.96
CA ILE A 99 -4.23 -6.96 -1.21
C ILE A 99 -4.23 -8.20 -2.12
N LYS A 100 -5.04 -9.22 -1.83
CA LYS A 100 -5.12 -10.46 -2.62
C LYS A 100 -5.48 -10.17 -4.09
N LYS A 101 -6.50 -9.33 -4.33
CA LYS A 101 -6.93 -8.93 -5.69
C LYS A 101 -5.83 -8.20 -6.48
N LYS A 102 -4.95 -7.44 -5.82
CA LYS A 102 -3.87 -6.69 -6.49
C LYS A 102 -2.63 -7.54 -6.72
N ILE A 103 -2.44 -8.58 -5.94
CA ILE A 103 -1.22 -9.37 -5.91
C ILE A 103 -1.32 -10.67 -6.71
N GLU A 104 -2.51 -11.24 -6.89
CA GLU A 104 -2.81 -12.26 -7.91
C GLU A 104 -2.73 -11.68 -9.33
#